data_AF-A0A423LCY5-F1
#
_entry.id   AF-A0A423LCY5-F1
#
_cell.length_a   1.000
_cell.length_b   1.000
_cell.length_c   1.000
_cell.angle_alpha   90.00
_cell.angle_beta   90.00
_cell.angle_gamma   90.00
#
_symmetry.space_group_name_H-M   'P 1'
#
loop_
_entity.id
_entity.type
_entity.pdbx_description
1 polymer ?
#
loop_
_entity_poly.entity_id
_entity_poly.type
_entity_poly.pdbx_seq_one_letter_code
_entity_poly.pdbx_strand_id
1 'polypeptide(L)'
;MTAQTLLNALEHCGMVEIDGLHAFEFALDEDDNLHIECIDGRAAKHWEFTPAQVEAATFDEDLQSWLITGYASDTKTTGEHRLVCLGDVISSSDDEEETDENA
;
A
#
# COMPACT_ATOMS: atom_id res chain seq x y z
N MET A 1 -9.51 -15.17 9.09
CA MET A 1 -8.57 -14.64 8.09
C MET A 1 -9.20 -13.41 7.46
N THR A 2 -8.93 -12.22 8.00
CA THR A 2 -9.21 -10.97 7.26
C THR A 2 -8.29 -10.95 6.06
N ALA A 3 -8.83 -10.88 4.85
CA ALA A 3 -8.01 -10.72 3.66
C ALA A 3 -7.13 -9.47 3.85
N GLN A 4 -5.82 -9.61 3.67
CA GLN A 4 -4.92 -8.47 3.68
C GLN A 4 -5.30 -7.61 2.46
N THR A 5 -5.62 -6.35 2.69
CA THR A 5 -5.92 -5.37 1.63
C THR A 5 -4.91 -4.24 1.72
N LEU A 6 -4.67 -3.57 0.59
CA LEU A 6 -3.78 -2.41 0.56
C LEU A 6 -4.23 -1.35 1.57
N LEU A 7 -5.54 -1.09 1.65
CA LEU A 7 -6.11 -0.13 2.60
C LEU A 7 -5.73 -0.44 4.06
N ASN A 8 -5.92 -1.70 4.48
CA ASN A 8 -5.58 -2.14 5.83
C ASN A 8 -4.06 -2.02 6.09
N ALA A 9 -3.23 -2.36 5.09
CA ALA A 9 -1.80 -2.15 5.19
C ALA A 9 -1.44 -0.65 5.38
N LEU A 10 -2.12 0.25 4.66
CA LEU A 10 -1.93 1.70 4.77
C LEU A 10 -2.35 2.26 6.13
N GLU A 11 -3.41 1.73 6.76
CA GLU A 11 -3.87 2.17 8.09
C GLU A 11 -2.82 1.96 9.19
N HIS A 12 -1.98 0.93 9.06
CA HIS A 12 -0.89 0.62 9.98
C HIS A 12 0.49 1.10 9.48
N CYS A 13 0.51 1.72 8.31
CA CYS A 13 1.72 2.18 7.64
C CYS A 13 2.02 3.64 8.02
N GLY A 14 3.30 3.94 8.29
CA GLY A 14 3.74 5.31 8.51
C GLY A 14 4.28 5.99 7.25
N MET A 15 4.65 5.20 6.24
CA MET A 15 5.32 5.68 5.03
C MET A 15 5.14 4.70 3.88
N VAL A 16 4.81 5.17 2.68
CA VAL A 16 4.72 4.31 1.49
C VAL A 16 5.91 4.58 0.58
N GLU A 17 6.48 3.53 0.01
CA GLU A 17 7.35 3.67 -1.15
C GLU A 17 6.57 3.33 -2.42
N ILE A 18 6.51 4.23 -3.40
CA ILE A 18 5.87 4.00 -4.71
C ILE A 18 6.92 4.04 -5.83
N ASP A 19 7.08 2.94 -6.58
CA ASP A 19 8.11 2.79 -7.63
C ASP A 19 9.54 3.16 -7.20
N GLY A 20 9.89 2.91 -5.92
CA GLY A 20 11.19 3.28 -5.34
C GLY A 20 11.26 4.71 -4.79
N LEU A 21 10.14 5.44 -4.73
CA LEU A 21 10.06 6.80 -4.20
C LEU A 21 9.34 6.83 -2.85
N HIS A 22 9.98 7.40 -1.83
CA HIS A 22 9.43 7.49 -0.49
C HIS A 22 8.40 8.61 -0.38
N ALA A 23 7.14 8.24 -0.15
CA ALA A 23 6.00 9.12 0.11
C ALA A 23 5.64 9.08 1.59
N PHE A 24 5.75 10.25 2.23
CA PHE A 24 5.35 10.46 3.63
C PHE A 24 3.95 11.06 3.73
N GLU A 25 3.45 11.63 2.63
CA GLU A 25 2.15 12.29 2.58
C GLU A 25 1.22 11.43 1.73
N PHE A 26 0.37 10.67 2.41
CA PHE A 26 -0.68 9.88 1.77
C PHE A 26 -1.94 9.93 2.63
N ALA A 27 -3.09 10.00 1.98
CA ALA A 27 -4.38 10.09 2.66
C ALA A 27 -5.52 9.61 1.74
N LEU A 28 -6.64 9.28 2.35
CA LEU A 28 -7.91 9.07 1.67
C LEU A 28 -8.67 10.40 1.63
N ASP A 29 -9.33 10.71 0.52
CA ASP A 29 -10.22 11.87 0.43
C ASP A 29 -11.67 11.54 0.87
N GLU A 30 -12.61 12.47 0.63
CA GLU A 30 -14.03 12.30 0.97
C GLU A 30 -14.71 11.15 0.21
N ASP A 31 -14.21 10.81 -0.97
CA ASP A 31 -14.67 9.70 -1.82
C ASP A 31 -13.83 8.42 -1.66
N ASP A 32 -13.02 8.33 -0.59
CA ASP A 32 -12.11 7.21 -0.31
C ASP A 32 -11.05 6.95 -1.40
N ASN A 33 -10.75 7.92 -2.28
CA ASN A 33 -9.63 7.78 -3.21
C ASN A 33 -8.32 7.96 -2.44
N LEU A 34 -7.35 7.11 -2.75
CA LEU A 34 -6.02 7.18 -2.19
C LEU A 34 -5.18 8.21 -2.96
N HIS A 35 -4.76 9.24 -2.25
CA HIS A 35 -3.81 10.23 -2.73
C HIS A 35 -2.45 9.95 -2.10
N ILE A 36 -1.42 9.91 -2.94
CA ILE A 36 -0.02 9.75 -2.50
C ILE A 36 0.79 10.89 -3.11
N GLU A 37 1.51 11.63 -2.27
CA GLU A 37 2.44 12.68 -2.69
C GLU A 37 3.87 12.36 -2.24
N CYS A 38 4.81 12.53 -3.18
CA CYS A 38 6.24 12.39 -2.95
C CYS A 38 6.99 13.59 -3.53
N ILE A 39 8.05 14.04 -2.85
CA ILE A 39 8.97 15.05 -3.38
C ILE A 39 10.23 14.37 -3.91
N ASP A 40 10.38 14.32 -5.23
CA ASP A 40 11.60 13.87 -5.90
C ASP A 40 12.51 15.07 -6.19
N GLY A 41 13.40 15.37 -5.24
CA GLY A 41 14.29 16.52 -5.27
C GLY A 41 13.53 17.86 -5.16
N ARG A 42 13.10 18.42 -6.29
CA ARG A 42 12.30 19.67 -6.34
C ARG A 42 10.93 19.51 -7.01
N ALA A 43 10.63 18.32 -7.53
CA ALA A 43 9.38 18.04 -8.21
C ALA A 43 8.46 17.27 -7.25
N ALA A 44 7.25 17.77 -7.05
CA ALA A 44 6.19 17.02 -6.40
C ALA A 44 5.57 16.05 -7.41
N LYS A 45 5.49 14.78 -7.03
CA LYS A 45 4.84 13.71 -7.79
C LYS A 45 3.62 13.28 -7.00
N HIS A 46 2.51 13.14 -7.71
CA HIS A 46 1.21 12.81 -7.13
C HIS A 46 0.63 11.61 -7.85
N TRP A 47 0.09 10.67 -7.09
CA TRP A 47 -0.69 9.56 -7.58
C TRP A 47 -2.08 9.58 -6.95
N GLU A 48 -3.06 9.20 -7.74
CA GLU A 48 -4.45 9.08 -7.31
C GLU A 48 -4.99 7.72 -7.73
N PHE A 49 -5.58 7.01 -6.77
CA PHE A 49 -6.17 5.70 -6.97
C PHE A 49 -7.59 5.69 -6.44
N THR A 50 -8.54 5.32 -7.29
CA THR A 50 -9.93 5.13 -6.87
C THR A 50 -10.05 3.94 -5.91
N PRO A 51 -11.11 3.89 -5.08
CA PRO A 51 -11.39 2.75 -4.21
C PRO A 51 -11.34 1.41 -4.95
N ALA A 52 -11.93 1.35 -6.16
CA ALA A 52 -11.92 0.14 -6.98
C ALA A 52 -10.50 -0.28 -7.42
N GLN A 53 -9.58 0.66 -7.62
CA GLN A 53 -8.18 0.35 -7.92
C GLN A 53 -7.42 -0.11 -6.69
N VAL A 54 -7.68 0.49 -5.53
CA VAL A 54 -7.11 0.08 -4.24
C VAL A 54 -7.59 -1.33 -3.86
N GLU A 55 -8.86 -1.64 -4.08
CA GLU A 55 -9.43 -2.99 -3.86
C GLU A 55 -8.92 -4.01 -4.87
N ALA A 56 -8.62 -3.60 -6.11
CA ALA A 56 -8.01 -4.45 -7.13
C ALA A 56 -6.50 -4.65 -6.94
N ALA A 57 -5.88 -3.94 -5.99
CA ALA A 57 -4.45 -4.09 -5.71
C ALA A 57 -4.14 -5.51 -5.23
N THR A 58 -3.08 -6.09 -5.78
CA THR A 58 -2.67 -7.46 -5.46
C THR A 58 -1.40 -7.44 -4.62
N PHE A 59 -1.40 -8.19 -3.52
CA PHE A 59 -0.20 -8.36 -2.70
C PHE A 59 0.75 -9.38 -3.34
N ASP A 60 2.02 -9.00 -3.43
CA ASP A 60 3.14 -9.77 -3.92
C ASP A 60 3.96 -10.21 -2.70
N GLU A 61 3.80 -11.47 -2.29
CA GLU A 61 4.43 -12.03 -1.09
C GLU A 61 5.95 -12.14 -1.23
N ASP A 62 6.47 -12.40 -2.43
CA ASP A 62 7.91 -12.51 -2.70
C ASP A 62 8.62 -11.17 -2.48
N LEU A 63 7.97 -10.07 -2.86
CA LEU A 63 8.51 -8.72 -2.76
C LEU A 63 7.95 -7.91 -1.58
N GLN A 64 7.04 -8.49 -0.79
CA GLN A 64 6.34 -7.85 0.32
C GLN A 64 5.77 -6.47 -0.09
N SER A 65 5.08 -6.43 -1.22
CA SER A 65 4.63 -5.18 -1.85
C SER A 65 3.30 -5.34 -2.56
N TRP A 66 2.67 -4.23 -2.91
CA TRP A 66 1.38 -4.18 -3.57
C TRP A 66 1.52 -3.71 -5.01
N LEU A 67 0.87 -4.42 -5.93
CA LEU A 67 0.73 -4.01 -7.32
C LEU A 67 -0.62 -3.33 -7.50
N ILE A 68 -0.61 -2.08 -7.96
CA ILE A 68 -1.81 -1.29 -8.25
C ILE A 68 -1.69 -0.64 -9.61
N THR A 69 -2.80 -0.43 -10.31
CA THR A 69 -2.81 0.35 -11.56
C THR A 69 -3.52 1.68 -11.34
N GLY A 70 -2.86 2.80 -11.64
CA GLY A 70 -3.41 4.14 -11.39
C GLY A 70 -2.75 5.23 -12.22
N TYR A 71 -3.24 6.47 -12.05
CA TYR A 71 -2.75 7.62 -12.77
C TYR A 71 -1.59 8.28 -12.02
N ALA A 72 -0.46 8.47 -12.71
CA ALA A 72 0.68 9.23 -12.19
C ALA A 72 0.72 10.63 -12.81
N SER A 73 0.75 11.67 -11.97
CA SER A 73 0.73 13.06 -12.44
C SER A 73 2.01 13.48 -13.17
N ASP A 74 3.15 12.87 -12.82
CA ASP A 74 4.46 13.15 -13.40
C ASP A 74 4.53 12.73 -14.88
N THR A 75 4.19 11.48 -15.16
CA THR A 75 4.19 10.93 -16.52
C THR A 75 2.91 11.25 -17.28
N LYS A 76 1.85 11.67 -16.58
CA LYS A 76 0.49 11.89 -17.11
C LYS A 76 -0.08 10.66 -17.82
N THR A 77 0.21 9.49 -17.27
CA THR A 77 -0.22 8.21 -17.82
C THR A 77 -0.80 7.34 -16.72
N THR A 78 -1.74 6.48 -17.08
CA THR A 78 -2.16 5.36 -16.24
C THR A 78 -1.18 4.20 -16.45
N GLY A 79 -0.64 3.66 -15.36
CA GLY A 79 0.32 2.56 -15.39
C GLY A 79 0.22 1.69 -14.14
N GLU A 80 0.95 0.57 -14.16
CA GLU A 80 1.18 -0.24 -12.98
C GLU A 80 2.24 0.43 -12.10
N HIS A 81 1.98 0.44 -10.80
CA HIS A 81 2.83 1.00 -9.76
C HIS A 81 3.01 -0.03 -8.65
N ARG A 82 4.20 -0.04 -8.05
CA ARG A 82 4.51 -0.90 -6.91
C ARG A 82 4.54 -0.08 -5.63
N LEU A 83 3.75 -0.47 -4.63
CA LEU A 83 3.70 0.17 -3.32
C LEU A 83 4.31 -0.75 -2.26
N VAL A 84 5.25 -0.23 -1.48
CA VAL A 84 5.78 -0.90 -0.29
C VAL A 84 5.29 -0.11 0.92
N CYS A 85 4.51 -0.76 1.79
CA CYS A 85 4.07 -0.15 3.04
C CYS A 85 5.19 -0.31 4.08
N LEU A 86 5.83 0.80 4.44
CA LEU A 86 6.88 0.87 5.46
C LEU A 86 6.25 1.34 6.78
N GLY A 87 6.09 0.42 7.70
CA GLY A 87 5.51 0.64 9.03
C GLY A 87 5.82 -0.52 9.95
N ASP A 88 5.18 -0.58 11.11
CA ASP A 88 5.12 -1.81 11.90
C ASP A 88 4.35 -2.81 11.05
N VAL A 89 5.08 -3.53 10.18
CA VAL A 89 4.56 -4.69 9.49
C VAL A 89 4.02 -5.55 10.61
N ILE A 90 2.68 -5.65 10.69
CA ILE A 90 2.05 -6.75 11.39
C ILE A 90 2.60 -7.94 10.62
N SER A 91 3.70 -8.50 11.14
CA SER A 91 4.06 -9.87 10.89
C SER A 91 2.75 -10.57 11.07
N SER A 92 2.19 -11.10 9.99
CA SER A 92 1.23 -12.18 10.06
C SER A 92 1.99 -13.31 10.73
N SER A 93 2.22 -13.18 12.03
CA SER A 93 2.48 -14.26 12.93
C SER A 93 1.18 -15.05 12.83
N ASP A 94 1.23 -16.01 11.92
CA ASP A 94 0.81 -17.36 12.23
C ASP A 94 1.15 -17.61 13.71
N ASP A 95 0.24 -17.20 14.60
CA ASP A 95 0.23 -17.71 15.97
C ASP A 95 -0.35 -19.10 15.79
N GLU A 96 0.59 -20.01 15.61
CA GLU A 96 0.46 -21.45 15.48
C GLU A 96 -0.73 -21.93 16.32
N GLU A 97 -1.67 -22.64 15.68
CA GLU A 97 -2.66 -23.43 16.42
C GLU A 97 -1.94 -24.50 17.25
N GLU A 98 -1.46 -24.18 18.45
CA GLU A 98 -1.09 -25.20 19.44
C GLU A 98 -2.38 -25.68 20.14
N THR A 99 -3.10 -26.54 19.41
CA THR A 99 -4.10 -27.44 19.94
C THR A 99 -3.44 -28.44 20.91
N ASP A 100 -3.99 -28.51 22.12
CA ASP A 100 -3.94 -29.62 23.09
C ASP A 100 -2.58 -30.09 23.63
N GLU A 101 -2.35 -29.85 24.93
CA GLU A 101 -1.76 -30.89 25.78
C GLU A 101 -2.53 -31.02 27.10
N ASN A 102 -3.35 -32.07 27.13
CA ASN A 102 -3.95 -32.70 28.29
C ASN A 102 -2.89 -33.08 29.35
N ALA A 103 -3.05 -32.58 30.59
CA ALA A 103 -2.54 -33.24 31.81
C ALA A 103 -3.28 -32.76 33.07
#